data_AF-A0ABD2E9C2-F1
#
_entry.id   AF-A0ABD2E9C2-F1
#
_cell.length_a   1.000
_cell.length_b   1.000
_cell.length_c   1.000
_cell.angle_alpha   90.00
_cell.angle_beta   90.00
_cell.angle_gamma   90.00
#
_symmetry.space_group_name_H-M   'P 1'
#
loop_
_entity.id
_entity.type
_entity.pdbx_description
1 polymer ?
#
loop_
_entity_poly.entity_id
_entity_poly.type
_entity_poly.pdbx_seq_one_letter_code
_entity_poly.pdbx_strand_id
1 'polypeptide(L)'
;LVSELKLAVPWGHIAAKTWGCLQGPPVLCLHGWLDNANSFDRLIPLLPQDFHYIAIDLGGHGLSSHYSPGFPYYHPNFVSDVRRVAAAMKWDRFSLIGHSFGGTVGGMFSCIFPEMVDKLILLDSLPFALDCNEIENLLTYKRRAIEHVLQVETLQKPPTVVSPEEMLRGQRTALISSARRCLCAPSGSCRPTSCSS
;
A
#
# COMPACT_ATOMS: atom_id res chain seq x y z
N LEU A 1 0.25 1.21 -24.36
CA LEU A 1 -0.62 2.40 -24.12
C LEU A 1 -1.07 2.33 -22.68
N VAL A 2 -1.08 3.45 -21.97
CA VAL A 2 -1.60 3.53 -20.59
C VAL A 2 -3.07 3.90 -20.68
N SER A 3 -3.94 3.21 -19.95
CA SER A 3 -5.31 3.65 -19.75
C SER A 3 -5.69 3.65 -18.27
N GLU A 4 -6.74 4.40 -17.93
CA GLU A 4 -7.25 4.53 -16.58
C GLU A 4 -8.57 3.77 -16.44
N LEU A 5 -8.78 3.16 -15.28
CA LEU A 5 -10.00 2.44 -14.95
C LEU A 5 -10.44 2.75 -13.52
N LYS A 6 -11.73 2.60 -13.26
CA LYS A 6 -12.33 2.78 -11.93
C LYS A 6 -13.16 1.55 -11.59
N LEU A 7 -12.79 0.87 -10.50
CA LEU A 7 -13.48 -0.32 -10.01
C LEU A 7 -14.44 0.08 -8.91
N ALA A 8 -15.73 -0.20 -9.10
CA ALA A 8 -16.74 0.13 -8.11
C ALA A 8 -16.54 -0.68 -6.81
N VAL A 9 -16.63 -0.01 -5.68
CA VAL A 9 -16.56 -0.60 -4.33
C VAL A 9 -17.62 0.08 -3.43
N PRO A 10 -18.04 -0.52 -2.30
CA PRO A 10 -19.14 0.01 -1.50
C PRO A 10 -18.95 1.46 -1.00
N TRP A 11 -17.70 1.92 -0.90
CA TRP A 11 -17.34 3.27 -0.46
C TRP A 11 -16.97 4.22 -1.62
N GLY A 12 -17.23 3.82 -2.87
CA GLY A 12 -16.98 4.64 -4.06
C GLY A 12 -16.27 3.84 -5.16
N HIS A 13 -15.00 4.16 -5.41
CA HIS A 13 -14.21 3.45 -6.41
C HIS A 13 -12.73 3.31 -6.01
N ILE A 14 -12.11 2.24 -6.51
CA ILE A 14 -10.66 2.09 -6.61
C ILE A 14 -10.25 2.56 -8.01
N ALA A 15 -9.43 3.61 -8.09
CA ALA A 15 -8.82 4.04 -9.33
C ALA A 15 -7.61 3.16 -9.66
N ALA A 16 -7.36 2.92 -10.95
CA ALA A 16 -6.19 2.19 -11.39
C ALA A 16 -5.72 2.64 -12.76
N LYS A 17 -4.45 2.35 -13.04
CA LYS A 17 -3.82 2.50 -14.35
C LYS A 17 -3.46 1.13 -14.88
N THR A 18 -3.61 0.93 -16.18
CA THR A 18 -3.30 -0.33 -16.86
C THR A 18 -2.29 -0.15 -17.99
N TRP A 19 -1.46 -1.17 -18.19
CA TRP A 19 -0.45 -1.28 -19.23
C TRP A 19 -0.38 -2.70 -19.79
N GLY A 20 0.26 -2.82 -20.95
CA GLY A 20 0.57 -4.10 -21.58
C GLY A 20 -0.62 -4.72 -22.31
N CYS A 21 -0.65 -6.05 -22.33
CA CYS A 21 -1.64 -6.83 -23.07
C CYS A 21 -2.81 -7.21 -22.15
N LEU A 22 -4.05 -6.80 -22.48
CA LEU A 22 -5.26 -7.12 -21.70
C LEU A 22 -5.48 -8.63 -21.48
N GLN A 23 -5.04 -9.46 -22.44
CA GLN A 23 -5.13 -10.92 -22.40
C GLN A 23 -3.85 -11.59 -21.86
N GLY A 24 -2.88 -10.78 -21.44
CA GLY A 24 -1.64 -11.24 -20.82
C GLY A 24 -1.85 -11.76 -19.40
N PRO A 25 -0.86 -12.47 -18.83
CA PRO A 25 -0.91 -12.86 -17.43
C PRO A 25 -1.07 -11.63 -16.51
N PRO A 26 -2.00 -11.68 -15.54
CA PRO A 26 -2.31 -10.51 -14.73
C PRO A 26 -1.27 -10.24 -13.65
N VAL A 27 -0.93 -8.95 -13.50
CA VAL A 27 0.00 -8.45 -12.49
C VAL A 27 -0.62 -7.25 -11.79
N LEU A 28 -0.83 -7.35 -10.49
CA LEU A 28 -1.34 -6.26 -9.67
C LEU A 28 -0.19 -5.54 -8.95
N CYS A 29 -0.10 -4.22 -9.13
CA CYS A 29 0.95 -3.37 -8.59
C CYS A 29 0.40 -2.51 -7.42
N LEU A 30 1.08 -2.56 -6.27
CA LEU A 30 0.67 -1.91 -5.02
C LEU A 30 1.72 -0.87 -4.57
N HIS A 31 1.31 0.38 -4.44
CA HIS A 31 2.20 1.50 -4.11
C HIS A 31 2.51 1.61 -2.61
N GLY A 32 3.45 2.50 -2.26
CA GLY A 32 3.85 2.79 -0.88
C GLY A 32 2.83 3.64 -0.10
N TRP A 33 3.04 3.81 1.20
CA TRP A 33 2.18 4.66 2.02
C TRP A 33 2.27 6.12 1.56
N LEU A 34 1.12 6.79 1.38
CA LEU A 34 1.00 8.16 0.81
C LEU A 34 1.40 8.31 -0.66
N ASP A 35 1.71 7.22 -1.37
CA ASP A 35 1.93 7.23 -2.82
C ASP A 35 0.59 7.05 -3.59
N ASN A 36 0.68 6.75 -4.89
CA ASN A 36 -0.41 6.39 -5.79
C ASN A 36 0.14 5.53 -6.95
N ALA A 37 -0.73 5.13 -7.88
CA ALA A 37 -0.42 4.28 -9.04
C ALA A 37 0.71 4.85 -9.93
N ASN A 38 0.98 6.17 -9.89
CA ASN A 38 2.06 6.78 -10.67
C ASN A 38 3.46 6.36 -10.19
N SER A 39 3.59 5.73 -9.01
CA SER A 39 4.86 5.13 -8.58
C SER A 39 5.40 4.12 -9.59
N PHE A 40 4.54 3.56 -10.44
CA PHE A 40 4.91 2.56 -11.43
C PHE A 40 5.11 3.12 -12.86
N ASP A 41 4.88 4.41 -13.10
CA ASP A 41 4.92 5.03 -14.44
C ASP A 41 6.26 4.86 -15.14
N ARG A 42 7.35 4.85 -14.37
CA ARG A 42 8.69 4.68 -14.92
C ARG A 42 9.14 3.23 -14.99
N LEU A 43 8.55 2.36 -14.16
CA LEU A 43 8.96 0.96 -14.06
C LEU A 43 8.26 0.10 -15.11
N ILE A 44 6.93 0.15 -15.18
CA ILE A 44 6.13 -0.75 -16.03
C ILE A 44 6.49 -0.67 -17.53
N PRO A 45 6.77 0.52 -18.12
CA PRO A 45 7.21 0.59 -19.51
C PRO A 45 8.53 -0.14 -19.83
N LEU A 46 9.32 -0.48 -18.81
CA LEU A 46 10.58 -1.21 -18.95
C LEU A 46 10.41 -2.73 -18.74
N LEU A 47 9.21 -3.18 -18.34
CA LEU A 47 8.90 -4.59 -18.13
C LEU A 47 8.36 -5.25 -19.41
N PRO A 48 8.31 -6.60 -19.49
CA PRO A 48 7.74 -7.30 -20.65
C PRO A 48 6.28 -6.90 -20.92
N GLN A 49 5.97 -6.48 -22.15
CA GLN A 49 4.66 -5.88 -22.49
C GLN A 49 3.56 -6.90 -22.81
N ASP A 50 3.88 -8.20 -22.75
CA ASP A 50 2.99 -9.34 -22.90
C ASP A 50 2.15 -9.63 -21.64
N PHE A 51 2.45 -8.97 -20.51
CA PHE A 51 1.68 -9.04 -19.27
C PHE A 51 0.57 -7.98 -19.22
N HIS A 52 -0.45 -8.23 -18.40
CA HIS A 52 -1.47 -7.25 -18.06
C HIS A 52 -1.15 -6.62 -16.70
N TYR A 53 -0.54 -5.44 -16.69
CA TYR A 53 -0.25 -4.73 -15.44
C TYR A 53 -1.42 -3.84 -15.05
N ILE A 54 -1.85 -3.92 -13.79
CA ILE A 54 -2.78 -2.97 -13.19
C ILE A 54 -2.13 -2.41 -11.92
N ALA A 55 -1.85 -1.11 -11.90
CA ALA A 55 -1.46 -0.40 -10.69
C ALA A 55 -2.66 0.31 -10.09
N ILE A 56 -3.02 -0.02 -8.87
CA ILE A 56 -4.18 0.58 -8.18
C ILE A 56 -3.73 1.70 -7.28
N ASP A 57 -4.59 2.69 -7.12
CA ASP A 57 -4.60 3.58 -5.97
C ASP A 57 -5.29 2.84 -4.81
N LEU A 58 -4.58 2.58 -3.71
CA LEU A 58 -5.18 1.99 -2.51
C LEU A 58 -6.30 2.89 -1.97
N GLY A 59 -7.26 2.33 -1.21
CA GLY A 59 -8.33 3.12 -0.60
C GLY A 59 -7.80 4.39 0.09
N GLY A 60 -8.43 5.53 -0.18
CA GLY A 60 -8.04 6.86 0.34
C GLY A 60 -6.74 7.44 -0.21
N HIS A 61 -6.15 6.85 -1.25
CA HIS A 61 -4.95 7.36 -1.93
C HIS A 61 -5.26 7.75 -3.38
N GLY A 62 -4.41 8.59 -3.96
CA GLY A 62 -4.50 9.00 -5.36
C GLY A 62 -5.90 9.47 -5.76
N LEU A 63 -6.48 8.81 -6.77
CA LEU A 63 -7.83 9.06 -7.26
C LEU A 63 -8.86 8.06 -6.72
N SER A 64 -8.45 7.12 -5.85
CA SER A 64 -9.39 6.25 -5.15
C SER A 64 -10.21 7.02 -4.13
N SER A 65 -11.46 6.61 -3.95
CA SER A 65 -12.33 7.20 -2.94
C SER A 65 -11.76 6.96 -1.53
N HIS A 66 -12.06 7.86 -0.60
CA HIS A 66 -11.79 7.59 0.81
C HIS A 66 -12.78 6.54 1.33
N TYR A 67 -12.36 5.74 2.31
CA TYR A 67 -13.31 4.87 3.01
C TYR A 67 -14.39 5.71 3.70
N SER A 68 -15.55 5.07 3.94
CA SER A 68 -16.64 5.67 4.70
C SER A 68 -16.15 6.16 6.08
N PRO A 69 -16.71 7.25 6.62
CA PRO A 69 -16.38 7.75 7.95
C PRO A 69 -16.42 6.62 9.01
N GLY A 70 -15.42 6.61 9.90
CA GLY A 70 -15.27 5.59 10.95
C GLY A 70 -14.57 4.30 10.48
N PHE A 71 -14.34 4.11 9.18
CA PHE A 71 -13.61 2.96 8.68
C PHE A 71 -12.09 3.19 8.72
N PRO A 72 -11.31 2.33 9.40
CA PRO A 72 -9.89 2.58 9.61
C PRO A 72 -9.02 2.26 8.38
N TYR A 73 -7.81 2.83 8.33
CA TYR A 73 -6.79 2.50 7.32
C TYR A 73 -5.76 1.51 7.90
N TYR A 74 -6.18 0.26 8.08
CA TYR A 74 -5.32 -0.82 8.60
C TYR A 74 -4.89 -1.79 7.50
N HIS A 75 -3.76 -2.47 7.71
CA HIS A 75 -3.23 -3.43 6.75
C HIS A 75 -4.29 -4.43 6.23
N PRO A 76 -5.13 -5.07 7.08
CA PRO A 76 -6.14 -6.02 6.60
C PRO A 76 -7.19 -5.39 5.68
N ASN A 77 -7.43 -4.09 5.81
CA ASN A 77 -8.40 -3.37 4.99
C ASN A 77 -7.87 -3.23 3.56
N PHE A 78 -6.58 -2.90 3.41
CA PHE A 78 -5.92 -2.86 2.10
C PHE A 78 -5.76 -4.26 1.47
N VAL A 79 -5.52 -5.30 2.27
CA VAL A 79 -5.56 -6.69 1.78
C VAL A 79 -6.95 -7.02 1.22
N SER A 80 -8.00 -6.54 1.88
CA SER A 80 -9.37 -6.71 1.41
C SER A 80 -9.66 -5.92 0.13
N ASP A 81 -9.01 -4.77 -0.08
CA ASP A 81 -9.07 -4.04 -1.36
C ASP A 81 -8.44 -4.85 -2.49
N VAL A 82 -7.27 -5.45 -2.27
CA VAL A 82 -6.63 -6.37 -3.24
C VAL A 82 -7.58 -7.49 -3.65
N ARG A 83 -8.28 -8.10 -2.68
CA ARG A 83 -9.27 -9.15 -2.95
C ARG A 83 -10.46 -8.65 -3.77
N ARG A 84 -10.92 -7.42 -3.53
CA ARG A 84 -12.02 -6.78 -4.30
C ARG A 84 -11.60 -6.49 -5.73
N VAL A 85 -10.38 -6.01 -5.93
CA VAL A 85 -9.82 -5.76 -7.27
C VAL A 85 -9.73 -7.07 -8.05
N ALA A 86 -9.15 -8.12 -7.46
CA ALA A 86 -9.07 -9.44 -8.08
C ALA A 86 -10.46 -9.98 -8.46
N ALA A 87 -11.46 -9.83 -7.58
CA ALA A 87 -12.84 -10.23 -7.86
C ALA A 87 -13.47 -9.42 -9.01
N ALA A 88 -13.30 -8.10 -9.03
CA ALA A 88 -13.83 -7.23 -10.08
C ALA A 88 -13.21 -7.54 -11.45
N MET A 89 -11.93 -7.90 -11.46
CA MET A 89 -11.18 -8.30 -12.67
C MET A 89 -11.42 -9.76 -13.06
N LYS A 90 -12.13 -10.54 -12.24
CA LYS A 90 -12.34 -11.99 -12.41
C LYS A 90 -11.01 -12.75 -12.52
N TRP A 91 -10.06 -12.40 -11.67
CA TRP A 91 -8.76 -13.06 -11.60
C TRP A 91 -8.77 -14.12 -10.51
N ASP A 92 -8.64 -15.37 -10.94
CA ASP A 92 -8.49 -16.51 -10.01
C ASP A 92 -7.04 -16.65 -9.53
N ARG A 93 -6.06 -16.26 -10.36
CA ARG A 93 -4.63 -16.30 -10.04
C ARG A 93 -3.87 -15.19 -10.75
N PHE A 94 -2.98 -14.49 -10.04
CA PHE A 94 -2.24 -13.34 -10.55
C PHE A 94 -0.90 -13.14 -9.83
N SER A 95 -0.01 -12.31 -10.38
CA SER A 95 1.25 -11.91 -9.73
C SER A 95 1.11 -10.56 -9.03
N LEU A 96 1.90 -10.34 -7.99
CA LEU A 96 1.94 -9.11 -7.21
C LEU A 96 3.30 -8.43 -7.34
N ILE A 97 3.29 -7.11 -7.54
CA ILE A 97 4.45 -6.23 -7.38
C ILE A 97 4.10 -5.22 -6.30
N GLY A 98 4.83 -5.21 -5.18
CA GLY A 98 4.57 -4.28 -4.08
C GLY A 98 5.79 -3.43 -3.75
N HIS A 99 5.59 -2.11 -3.61
CA HIS A 99 6.63 -1.20 -3.12
C HIS A 99 6.38 -0.80 -1.67
N SER A 100 7.39 -0.93 -0.80
CA SER A 100 7.32 -0.52 0.60
C SER A 100 6.06 -1.08 1.29
N PHE A 101 5.14 -0.21 1.72
CA PHE A 101 3.83 -0.58 2.26
C PHE A 101 3.02 -1.52 1.37
N GLY A 102 3.01 -1.29 0.05
CA GLY A 102 2.35 -2.16 -0.92
C GLY A 102 2.96 -3.57 -0.96
N GLY A 103 4.25 -3.70 -0.67
CA GLY A 103 4.90 -5.00 -0.48
C GLY A 103 4.45 -5.71 0.80
N THR A 104 4.27 -4.98 1.90
CA THR A 104 3.68 -5.52 3.14
C THR A 104 2.25 -6.02 2.90
N VAL A 105 1.41 -5.22 2.21
CA VAL A 105 0.03 -5.60 1.86
C VAL A 105 0.01 -6.81 0.92
N GLY A 106 0.83 -6.82 -0.13
CA GLY A 106 0.94 -7.95 -1.07
C GLY A 106 1.45 -9.22 -0.41
N GLY A 107 2.38 -9.09 0.53
CA GLY A 107 2.88 -10.19 1.34
C GLY A 107 1.80 -10.80 2.23
N MET A 108 1.08 -9.96 2.98
CA MET A 108 -0.07 -10.42 3.79
C MET A 108 -1.14 -11.10 2.92
N PHE A 109 -1.48 -10.55 1.76
CA PHE A 109 -2.42 -11.17 0.83
C PHE A 109 -1.93 -12.55 0.39
N SER A 110 -0.65 -12.69 0.04
CA SER A 110 -0.05 -13.96 -0.39
C SER A 110 -0.07 -15.04 0.70
N CYS A 111 0.01 -14.65 1.97
CA CYS A 111 -0.13 -15.60 3.08
C CYS A 111 -1.58 -16.03 3.32
N ILE A 112 -2.55 -15.14 3.07
CA ILE A 112 -3.97 -15.41 3.31
C ILE A 112 -4.62 -16.17 2.14
N PHE A 113 -4.22 -15.87 0.90
CA PHE A 113 -4.75 -16.46 -0.35
C PHE A 113 -3.62 -17.01 -1.24
N PRO A 114 -2.79 -17.96 -0.75
CA PRO A 114 -1.63 -18.46 -1.49
C PRO A 114 -2.02 -19.11 -2.83
N GLU A 115 -3.21 -19.68 -2.94
CA GLU A 115 -3.75 -20.28 -4.17
C GLU A 115 -3.97 -19.27 -5.30
N MET A 116 -4.15 -17.99 -4.95
CA MET A 116 -4.40 -16.90 -5.90
C MET A 116 -3.12 -16.21 -6.35
N VAL A 117 -1.97 -16.48 -5.73
CA VAL A 117 -0.72 -15.76 -6.00
C VAL A 117 0.25 -16.63 -6.78
N ASP A 118 0.61 -16.19 -7.98
CA ASP A 118 1.61 -16.87 -8.80
C ASP A 118 3.04 -16.47 -8.41
N LYS A 119 3.29 -15.17 -8.25
CA LYS A 119 4.58 -14.60 -7.86
C LYS A 119 4.35 -13.36 -7.00
N LEU A 120 5.24 -13.14 -6.02
CA LEU A 120 5.30 -11.93 -5.22
C LEU A 120 6.67 -11.28 -5.43
N ILE A 121 6.67 -10.04 -5.92
CA ILE A 121 7.86 -9.22 -6.17
C ILE A 121 7.82 -8.04 -5.20
N LEU A 122 8.88 -7.91 -4.40
CA LEU A 122 8.98 -6.94 -3.31
C LEU A 122 10.04 -5.90 -3.65
N LEU A 123 9.63 -4.63 -3.67
CA LEU A 123 10.50 -3.48 -3.91
C LEU A 123 10.67 -2.74 -2.59
N ASP A 124 11.84 -2.84 -1.98
CA ASP A 124 12.21 -2.16 -0.72
C ASP A 124 11.13 -2.27 0.37
N SER A 125 10.66 -3.50 0.59
CA SER A 125 9.53 -3.80 1.46
C SER A 125 10.00 -4.32 2.81
N LEU A 126 9.33 -3.88 3.88
CA LEU A 126 9.59 -4.41 5.21
C LEU A 126 9.06 -5.85 5.35
N PRO A 127 9.67 -6.68 6.21
CA PRO A 127 9.16 -8.00 6.52
C PRO A 127 7.69 -7.92 6.96
N PHE A 128 6.80 -8.61 6.24
CA PHE A 128 5.42 -8.83 6.65
C PHE A 128 5.38 -10.10 7.51
N ALA A 129 5.76 -9.97 8.78
CA ALA A 129 5.46 -11.05 9.71
C ALA A 129 3.93 -11.07 9.90
N LEU A 130 3.28 -12.16 9.49
CA LEU A 130 2.12 -12.63 10.24
C LEU A 130 2.68 -13.09 11.57
N ASP A 131 2.96 -12.16 12.47
CA ASP A 131 3.63 -12.50 13.71
C ASP A 131 2.63 -13.33 14.52
N CYS A 132 2.80 -14.65 14.53
CA CYS A 132 2.00 -15.52 15.38
C CYS A 132 2.19 -15.18 16.88
N ASN A 133 3.18 -14.34 17.21
CA ASN A 133 3.40 -13.78 18.54
C ASN A 133 2.78 -12.38 18.75
N GLU A 134 2.12 -11.77 17.75
CA GLU A 134 1.47 -10.44 17.87
C GLU A 134 0.18 -10.43 18.70
N ILE A 135 -0.24 -11.57 19.28
CA ILE A 135 -1.42 -11.61 20.15
C ILE A 135 -1.28 -10.61 21.31
N GLU A 136 -0.07 -10.40 21.84
CA GLU A 136 0.18 -9.42 22.91
C GLU A 136 0.00 -7.96 22.47
N ASN A 137 0.33 -7.61 21.22
CA ASN A 137 0.23 -6.23 20.73
C ASN A 137 -1.09 -5.94 19.99
N LEU A 138 -1.82 -6.98 19.57
CA LEU A 138 -3.10 -6.86 18.90
C LEU A 138 -4.12 -6.07 19.74
N LEU A 139 -4.17 -6.32 21.05
CA LEU A 139 -5.08 -5.61 21.96
C LEU A 139 -4.75 -4.12 22.06
N THR A 140 -3.46 -3.77 22.07
CA THR A 140 -3.00 -2.38 22.09
C THR A 140 -3.30 -1.67 20.77
N TYR A 141 -3.07 -2.34 19.64
CA TYR A 141 -3.42 -1.83 18.32
C TYR A 141 -4.94 -1.61 18.19
N LYS A 142 -5.74 -2.61 18.59
CA LYS A 142 -7.20 -2.50 18.60
C LYS A 142 -7.72 -1.42 19.53
N ARG A 143 -7.11 -1.24 20.71
CA ARG A 143 -7.46 -0.12 21.60
C ARG A 143 -7.19 1.22 20.92
N ARG A 144 -5.98 1.44 20.39
CA ARG A 144 -5.63 2.69 19.68
C ARG A 144 -6.55 2.95 18.49
N ALA A 145 -6.92 1.89 17.79
CA ALA A 145 -7.84 1.96 16.68
C ALA A 145 -9.21 2.50 17.08
N ILE A 146 -9.79 1.91 18.14
CA ILE A 146 -11.09 2.30 18.67
C ILE A 146 -11.04 3.75 19.18
N GLU A 147 -10.02 4.11 19.97
CA GLU A 147 -9.86 5.48 20.49
C GLU A 147 -9.72 6.51 19.35
N HIS A 148 -8.98 6.16 18.29
CA HIS A 148 -8.83 7.05 17.14
C HIS A 148 -10.16 7.28 16.41
N VAL A 149 -10.98 6.24 16.24
CA VAL A 149 -12.31 6.37 15.61
C VAL A 149 -13.21 7.27 16.46
N LEU A 150 -13.28 7.04 17.77
CA LEU A 150 -14.05 7.89 18.69
C LEU A 150 -13.58 9.36 18.65
N GLN A 151 -12.27 9.58 18.56
CA GLN A 151 -11.71 10.91 18.39
C GLN A 151 -12.14 11.56 17.06
N VAL A 152 -12.12 10.82 15.95
CA VAL A 152 -12.56 11.33 14.64
C VAL A 152 -14.04 11.66 14.62
N GLU A 153 -14.89 10.82 15.22
CA GLU A 153 -16.33 11.03 15.32
C GLU A 153 -16.70 12.29 16.12
N THR A 154 -15.95 12.56 17.19
CA THR A 154 -16.14 13.77 18.01
C THR A 154 -15.65 15.04 17.33
N LEU A 155 -14.76 14.94 16.35
CA LEU A 155 -14.14 16.11 15.74
C LEU A 155 -15.06 16.90 14.79
N GLN A 156 -16.24 16.38 14.40
CA GLN A 156 -17.27 17.02 13.52
C GLN A 156 -16.71 18.07 12.53
N LYS A 157 -15.58 17.76 11.89
CA LYS A 157 -14.88 18.76 11.07
C LYS A 157 -15.40 18.61 9.64
N PRO A 158 -15.96 19.66 9.02
CA PRO A 158 -16.29 19.59 7.61
C PRO A 158 -15.02 19.24 6.83
N PRO A 159 -15.10 18.38 5.80
CA PRO A 159 -13.93 17.95 5.03
C PRO A 159 -13.16 19.18 4.56
N THR A 160 -11.91 19.29 5.00
CA THR A 160 -11.05 20.44 4.64
C THR A 160 -10.47 20.17 3.26
N VAL A 161 -11.03 20.82 2.24
CA VAL A 161 -10.46 20.81 0.89
C VAL A 161 -9.31 21.82 0.85
N VAL A 162 -8.08 21.34 0.78
CA VAL A 162 -6.87 22.16 0.59
C VAL A 162 -6.51 22.24 -0.89
N SER A 163 -5.94 23.37 -1.30
CA SER A 163 -5.49 23.56 -2.67
C SER A 163 -4.30 22.62 -3.01
N PRO A 164 -4.10 22.26 -4.29
CA PRO A 164 -2.97 21.42 -4.70
C PRO A 164 -1.61 21.99 -4.26
N GLU A 165 -1.46 23.32 -4.24
CA GLU A 165 -0.23 23.99 -3.82
C GLU A 165 0.05 23.83 -2.33
N GLU A 166 -0.98 23.90 -1.48
CA GLU A 166 -0.87 23.72 -0.04
C GLU A 166 -0.52 22.27 0.32
N MET A 167 -1.11 21.30 -0.39
CA MET A 167 -0.81 19.89 -0.21
C MET A 167 0.65 19.57 -0.54
N LEU A 168 1.16 20.07 -1.68
CA LEU A 168 2.56 19.90 -2.09
C LEU A 168 3.53 20.54 -1.09
N ARG A 169 3.18 21.70 -0.53
CA ARG A 169 3.97 22.37 0.52
C ARG A 169 4.01 21.54 1.81
N GLY A 170 2.88 20.94 2.20
CA GLY A 170 2.79 20.04 3.35
C GLY A 170 3.62 18.76 3.18
N GLN A 171 3.51 18.09 2.03
CA GLN A 171 4.29 16.88 1.73
C GLN A 171 5.80 17.14 1.74
N ARG A 172 6.25 18.25 1.14
CA ARG A 172 7.67 18.64 1.16
C ARG A 172 8.18 18.83 2.58
N THR A 173 7.37 19.42 3.46
CA THR A 173 7.71 19.63 4.87
C THR A 173 7.79 18.30 5.63
N ALA A 174 6.85 17.38 5.40
CA ALA A 174 6.83 16.07 6.02
C ALA A 174 8.02 15.19 5.59
N LEU A 175 8.34 15.14 4.29
CA LEU A 175 9.49 14.43 3.74
C LEU A 175 10.82 14.93 4.32
N ILE A 176 11.01 16.24 4.42
CA ILE A 176 12.21 16.84 5.05
C ILE A 176 12.31 16.46 6.53
N SER A 177 11.18 16.45 7.25
CA SER A 177 11.17 16.07 8.67
C SER A 177 11.49 14.58 8.90
N SER A 178 11.10 13.71 7.96
CA SER A 178 11.38 12.27 8.00
C SER A 178 12.85 11.99 7.67
N ALA A 179 13.38 12.64 6.62
CA ALA A 179 14.79 12.55 6.23
C ALA A 179 15.75 13.05 7.33
N ARG A 180 15.39 14.12 8.06
CA ARG A 180 16.17 14.61 9.21
C ARG A 180 16.23 13.62 10.37
N ARG A 181 15.18 12.82 10.59
CA ARG A 181 15.17 11.78 11.64
C ARG A 181 16.12 10.63 11.31
N CYS A 182 16.24 10.24 10.04
CA CYS A 182 17.20 9.21 9.62
C CYS A 182 18.67 9.68 9.72
N LEU A 183 18.95 10.97 9.54
CA LEU A 183 20.31 11.53 9.61
C LEU A 183 20.83 11.74 11.04
N CYS A 184 19.98 11.61 12.07
CA CYS A 184 20.35 11.84 13.47
C CYS A 184 20.52 10.56 14.31
N ALA A 185 20.55 9.37 13.71
CA ALA A 185 20.92 8.17 14.45
C ALA A 185 22.44 8.21 14.78
N PRO A 186 22.86 8.08 16.05
CA PRO A 186 24.27 8.13 16.40
C PRO A 186 24.99 6.90 15.84
N SER A 187 26.09 7.14 15.12
CA SER A 187 27.01 6.15 14.61
C SER A 187 27.62 5.34 15.77
N GLY A 188 26.98 4.23 16.13
CA GLY A 188 27.49 3.24 17.07
C GLY A 188 28.60 2.43 16.41
N SER A 189 29.79 2.48 16.98
CA SER A 189 30.99 1.76 16.56
C SER A 189 30.79 0.23 16.57
N CYS A 190 30.92 -0.43 15.42
CA CYS A 190 31.17 -1.87 15.37
C CYS A 190 32.67 -2.13 15.58
N ARG A 191 33.04 -2.81 16.68
CA ARG A 191 34.35 -3.46 16.81
C ARG A 191 34.27 -4.88 16.20
N PRO A 192 35.30 -5.35 15.49
CA PRO A 192 35.33 -6.72 14.97
C PRO A 192 35.67 -7.70 16.10
N THR A 193 34.81 -8.68 16.34
CA THR A 193 35.15 -9.85 17.16
C THR A 193 35.99 -10.82 16.33
N SER A 194 37.17 -11.13 16.85
CA SER A 194 38.11 -12.13 16.36
C SER A 194 37.52 -13.54 16.37
N CYS A 195 37.67 -14.27 15.25
CA CYS A 195 37.60 -15.73 15.25
C CYS A 195 38.80 -16.29 16.01
N SER A 196 38.54 -17.20 16.95
CA SER A 196 39.55 -18.12 17.47
C SER A 196 38.91 -19.49 17.71
N SER A 197 39.51 -20.47 17.02
CA SER A 197 39.53 -21.92 17.27
C SER A 197 38.29 -22.73 16.90
#